data_AF-A0A395GQA0-F1
#
_entry.id   AF-A0A395GQA0-F1
#
_cell.length_a   1.000
_cell.length_b   1.000
_cell.length_c   1.000
_cell.angle_alpha   90.00
_cell.angle_beta   90.00
_cell.angle_gamma   90.00
#
_symmetry.space_group_name_H-M   'P 1'
#
loop_
_entity.id
_entity.type
_entity.pdbx_description
1 polymer ?
#
loop_
_entity_poly.entity_id
_entity_poly.type
_entity_poly.pdbx_seq_one_letter_code
_entity_poly.pdbx_strand_id
1 'polypeptide(L)'
;MSKKVETCEARLEQQGRLLTAKSEVLRAAELRMEEGWALAKKLNAQLNAQPVRVKASVSKKDDEVVIRRLREMLSKTDGEIMTAKRDLKEMEANTASRERTFSIRIYQLEEQLSHERQQTKTDSSKKVRSLTAELQERTDQLAAVKHRLAAAETRMKQSRQQDDTKYIAQHQDPIAQNQELAAQYQELLAQHEATIAQNQELQAQSQELAAQYQELAAQHQELVAQKEGLDMNYEVLHQMYLECEGPSAAMQQERDSAMEQVFLLRLELSSSQAVAEEMTKEAQESVARAQQTEEVLRQSMRDLKDACDSTLKQERADSEGTREQVETLEGKIVLLKSKLRMATKDIQRADGRAVAAEKAKAALEKLLASKQVDRVQETPKARPGELKSITTVLQQSQVKISEQQTEIDHLRNQLSQVSQGLLGPSDQVLHEKARELRELLDKEKRQRNEDQIRWDKKTRELEEETRKLRISNSNNDAALVHRGRRKATPF
;
A
#
# COMPACT_ATOMS: atom_id res chain seq x y z
N MET A 1 62.89 -80.75 -86.15
CA MET A 1 63.13 -82.19 -85.93
C MET A 1 62.46 -83.06 -87.00
N SER A 2 61.12 -83.13 -87.08
CA SER A 2 60.39 -84.18 -87.84
C SER A 2 60.89 -84.46 -89.27
N LYS A 3 61.11 -83.44 -90.12
CA LYS A 3 61.59 -83.64 -91.51
C LYS A 3 62.88 -84.46 -91.65
N LYS A 4 63.76 -84.49 -90.63
CA LYS A 4 64.95 -85.37 -90.61
C LYS A 4 64.64 -86.79 -90.14
N VAL A 5 63.55 -87.00 -89.40
CA VAL A 5 63.05 -88.33 -88.99
C VAL A 5 62.33 -88.98 -90.18
N GLU A 6 61.38 -88.28 -90.79
CA GLU A 6 60.64 -88.70 -92.00
C GLU A 6 61.58 -89.18 -93.12
N THR A 7 62.67 -88.43 -93.36
CA THR A 7 63.69 -88.77 -94.37
C THR A 7 64.50 -90.03 -94.00
N CYS A 8 64.71 -90.29 -92.71
CA CYS A 8 65.38 -91.50 -92.23
C CYS A 8 64.45 -92.72 -92.29
N GLU A 9 63.18 -92.57 -91.93
CA GLU A 9 62.15 -93.62 -92.01
C GLU A 9 61.96 -94.09 -93.46
N ALA A 10 61.81 -93.15 -94.40
CA ALA A 10 61.72 -93.48 -95.82
C ALA A 10 62.96 -94.23 -96.34
N ARG A 11 64.18 -93.87 -95.87
CA ARG A 11 65.41 -94.56 -96.27
C ARG A 11 65.57 -95.94 -95.63
N LEU A 12 65.09 -96.12 -94.39
CA LEU A 12 65.02 -97.42 -93.72
C LEU A 12 64.05 -98.36 -94.44
N GLU A 13 62.86 -97.86 -94.79
CA GLU A 13 61.87 -98.65 -95.52
C GLU A 13 62.36 -99.03 -96.93
N GLN A 14 63.03 -98.10 -97.64
CA GLN A 14 63.69 -98.39 -98.92
C GLN A 14 64.76 -99.49 -98.78
N GLN A 15 65.58 -99.45 -97.74
CA GLN A 15 66.58 -100.50 -97.48
C GLN A 15 65.93 -101.83 -97.06
N GLY A 16 64.82 -101.80 -96.32
CA GLY A 16 64.01 -102.97 -95.98
C GLY A 16 63.52 -103.69 -97.24
N ARG A 17 62.84 -102.98 -98.14
CA ARG A 17 62.37 -103.51 -99.44
C ARG A 17 63.51 -104.12 -100.27
N LEU A 18 64.69 -103.49 -100.26
CA LEU A 18 65.86 -103.94 -101.02
C LEU A 18 66.57 -105.16 -100.38
N LEU A 19 66.42 -105.36 -99.07
CA LEU A 19 66.81 -106.59 -98.37
C LEU A 19 65.88 -107.75 -98.74
N THR A 20 64.56 -107.57 -98.69
CA THR A 20 63.59 -108.65 -99.03
C THR A 20 63.84 -109.18 -100.45
N ALA A 21 63.95 -108.28 -101.43
CA ALA A 21 64.23 -108.65 -102.82
C ALA A 21 65.55 -109.42 -102.99
N LYS A 22 66.59 -109.09 -102.22
CA LYS A 22 67.86 -109.84 -102.24
C LYS A 22 67.73 -111.22 -101.59
N SER A 23 66.97 -111.36 -100.50
CA SER A 23 66.70 -112.66 -99.88
C SER A 23 65.85 -113.58 -100.79
N GLU A 24 64.93 -113.02 -101.56
CA GLU A 24 64.14 -113.76 -102.56
C GLU A 24 65.01 -114.26 -103.72
N VAL A 25 65.90 -113.40 -104.25
CA VAL A 25 66.89 -113.79 -105.26
C VAL A 25 67.85 -114.88 -104.74
N LEU A 26 68.22 -114.83 -103.46
CA LEU A 26 69.05 -115.86 -102.84
C LEU A 26 68.34 -117.22 -102.84
N ARG A 27 67.10 -117.29 -102.34
CA ARG A 27 66.29 -118.53 -102.37
C ARG A 27 66.09 -119.07 -103.79
N ALA A 28 65.89 -118.18 -104.76
CA ALA A 28 65.76 -118.57 -106.16
C ALA A 28 67.06 -119.13 -106.76
N ALA A 29 68.23 -118.78 -106.21
CA ALA A 29 69.52 -119.38 -106.57
C ALA A 29 69.73 -120.72 -105.85
N GLU A 30 69.41 -120.80 -104.55
CA GLU A 30 69.47 -122.04 -103.75
C GLU A 30 68.61 -123.15 -104.38
N LEU A 31 67.35 -122.85 -104.72
CA LEU A 31 66.44 -123.80 -105.37
C LEU A 31 67.02 -124.35 -106.70
N ARG A 32 67.64 -123.49 -107.52
CA ARG A 32 68.29 -123.93 -108.78
C ARG A 32 69.52 -124.81 -108.53
N MET A 33 70.24 -124.61 -107.43
CA MET A 33 71.34 -125.51 -107.05
C MET A 33 70.80 -126.86 -106.57
N GLU A 34 69.70 -126.90 -105.81
CA GLU A 34 69.03 -128.16 -105.43
C GLU A 34 68.46 -128.91 -106.64
N GLU A 35 67.80 -128.21 -107.58
CA GLU A 35 67.33 -128.77 -108.85
C GLU A 35 68.49 -129.36 -109.67
N GLY A 36 69.60 -128.62 -109.81
CA GLY A 36 70.80 -129.08 -110.49
C GLY A 36 71.44 -130.31 -109.81
N TRP A 37 71.46 -130.33 -108.48
CA TRP A 37 71.98 -131.46 -107.69
C TRP A 37 71.09 -132.70 -107.81
N ALA A 38 69.77 -132.53 -107.83
CA ALA A 38 68.81 -133.59 -108.10
C ALA A 38 68.96 -134.16 -109.52
N LEU A 39 69.24 -133.31 -110.52
CA LEU A 39 69.46 -133.72 -111.90
C LEU A 39 70.79 -134.50 -112.07
N ALA A 40 71.86 -134.05 -111.41
CA ALA A 40 73.12 -134.80 -111.32
C ALA A 40 72.93 -136.17 -110.63
N LYS A 41 72.17 -136.21 -109.53
CA LYS A 41 71.82 -137.46 -108.83
C LYS A 41 71.01 -138.42 -109.71
N LYS A 42 70.15 -137.89 -110.59
CA LYS A 42 69.36 -138.68 -111.56
C LYS A 42 70.23 -139.30 -112.65
N LEU A 43 71.22 -138.57 -113.16
CA LEU A 43 72.22 -139.10 -114.11
C LEU A 43 73.12 -140.17 -113.46
N ASN A 44 73.57 -139.95 -112.22
CA ASN A 44 74.37 -140.93 -111.48
C ASN A 44 73.59 -142.23 -111.18
N ALA A 45 72.27 -142.16 -111.03
CA ALA A 45 71.41 -143.33 -110.91
C ALA A 45 71.27 -144.10 -112.24
N GLN A 46 71.22 -143.42 -113.38
CA GLN A 46 71.16 -144.07 -114.70
C GLN A 46 72.44 -144.82 -115.06
N LEU A 47 73.61 -144.34 -114.62
CA LEU A 47 74.90 -144.95 -114.96
C LEU A 47 75.17 -146.30 -114.25
N ASN A 48 74.52 -146.55 -113.12
CA ASN A 48 74.80 -147.70 -112.25
C ASN A 48 73.82 -148.89 -112.41
N ALA A 49 73.00 -148.90 -113.47
CA ALA A 49 71.77 -149.70 -113.51
C ALA A 49 71.51 -150.57 -114.76
N GLN A 50 72.55 -151.04 -115.49
CA GLN A 50 72.51 -152.38 -116.14
C GLN A 50 73.88 -152.87 -116.66
N PRO A 51 74.16 -154.19 -116.67
CA PRO A 51 75.48 -154.74 -117.02
C PRO A 51 75.60 -155.21 -118.48
N VAL A 52 76.54 -154.65 -119.24
CA VAL A 52 76.87 -155.12 -120.60
C VAL A 52 77.97 -156.18 -120.57
N ARG A 53 77.63 -157.40 -121.01
CA ARG A 53 78.47 -158.61 -120.94
C ARG A 53 79.23 -158.82 -122.25
N VAL A 54 80.48 -158.37 -122.34
CA VAL A 54 81.35 -158.67 -123.50
C VAL A 54 82.02 -160.03 -123.34
N LYS A 55 82.02 -160.83 -124.42
CA LYS A 55 82.77 -162.09 -124.57
C LYS A 55 83.77 -161.96 -125.72
N ALA A 56 84.78 -162.82 -125.69
CA ALA A 56 85.63 -163.22 -126.83
C ALA A 56 86.63 -162.19 -127.40
N SER A 57 87.83 -162.20 -126.79
CA SER A 57 89.11 -162.53 -127.45
C SER A 57 89.88 -161.50 -128.32
N VAL A 58 91.21 -161.69 -128.31
CA VAL A 58 92.27 -161.18 -129.22
C VAL A 58 92.83 -159.76 -128.94
N SER A 59 94.15 -159.64 -129.15
CA SER A 59 95.00 -158.42 -129.15
C SER A 59 95.35 -157.78 -127.79
N LYS A 60 96.66 -157.58 -127.56
CA LYS A 60 97.24 -156.94 -126.35
C LYS A 60 97.78 -155.52 -126.64
N LYS A 61 96.95 -154.56 -127.08
CA LYS A 61 97.45 -153.20 -127.42
C LYS A 61 96.63 -151.98 -127.00
N ASP A 62 95.32 -152.09 -126.72
CA ASP A 62 94.48 -150.88 -126.67
C ASP A 62 94.25 -150.27 -125.26
N ASP A 63 94.44 -151.04 -124.17
CA ASP A 63 94.21 -150.58 -122.79
C ASP A 63 95.07 -149.38 -122.37
N GLU A 64 96.31 -149.30 -122.88
CA GLU A 64 97.30 -148.29 -122.49
C GLU A 64 96.91 -146.86 -122.93
N VAL A 65 96.11 -146.73 -123.99
CA VAL A 65 95.65 -145.42 -124.50
C VAL A 65 94.59 -144.83 -123.57
N VAL A 66 93.67 -145.65 -123.07
CA VAL A 66 92.56 -145.23 -122.21
C VAL A 66 93.09 -144.80 -120.83
N ILE A 67 93.99 -145.61 -120.24
CA ILE A 67 94.61 -145.32 -118.94
C ILE A 67 95.39 -144.00 -118.97
N ARG A 68 96.12 -143.71 -120.06
CA ARG A 68 96.85 -142.45 -120.22
C ARG A 68 95.91 -141.24 -120.21
N ARG A 69 94.82 -141.29 -120.98
CA ARG A 69 93.86 -140.18 -121.11
C ARG A 69 93.07 -139.94 -119.82
N LEU A 70 92.77 -141.00 -119.06
CA LEU A 70 92.18 -140.88 -117.73
C LEU A 70 93.13 -140.20 -116.73
N ARG A 71 94.43 -140.55 -116.72
CA ARG A 71 95.44 -139.88 -115.88
C ARG A 71 95.63 -138.40 -116.25
N GLU A 72 95.59 -138.09 -117.54
CA GLU A 72 95.69 -136.72 -118.06
C GLU A 72 94.50 -135.86 -117.63
N MET A 73 93.26 -136.37 -117.75
CA MET A 73 92.07 -135.69 -117.21
C MET A 73 92.13 -135.55 -115.69
N LEU A 74 92.56 -136.58 -114.96
CA LEU A 74 92.59 -136.55 -113.49
C LEU A 74 93.62 -135.53 -112.98
N SER A 75 94.81 -135.47 -113.58
CA SER A 75 95.81 -134.43 -113.33
C SER A 75 95.27 -133.01 -113.64
N LYS A 76 94.50 -132.86 -114.72
CA LYS A 76 93.85 -131.59 -115.06
C LYS A 76 92.80 -131.19 -114.02
N THR A 77 91.94 -132.11 -113.59
CA THR A 77 90.93 -131.85 -112.56
C THR A 77 91.55 -131.59 -111.19
N ASP A 78 92.66 -132.26 -110.83
CA ASP A 78 93.40 -131.95 -109.61
C ASP A 78 94.03 -130.54 -109.67
N GLY A 79 94.51 -130.12 -110.84
CA GLY A 79 94.94 -128.75 -111.10
C GLY A 79 93.80 -127.73 -110.90
N GLU A 80 92.62 -128.00 -111.50
CA GLU A 80 91.41 -127.17 -111.40
C GLU A 80 90.88 -127.10 -109.94
N ILE A 81 90.93 -128.21 -109.20
CA ILE A 81 90.61 -128.29 -107.78
C ILE A 81 91.62 -127.51 -106.92
N MET A 82 92.91 -127.55 -107.27
CA MET A 82 93.97 -126.81 -106.57
C MET A 82 93.94 -125.30 -106.87
N THR A 83 93.43 -124.87 -108.03
CA THR A 83 93.05 -123.46 -108.25
C THR A 83 91.83 -123.09 -107.43
N ALA A 84 90.71 -123.82 -107.53
CA ALA A 84 89.49 -123.51 -106.78
C ALA A 84 89.71 -123.45 -105.24
N LYS A 85 90.59 -124.31 -104.68
CA LYS A 85 91.00 -124.28 -103.26
C LYS A 85 91.90 -123.09 -102.89
N ARG A 86 92.64 -122.50 -103.84
CA ARG A 86 93.38 -121.25 -103.63
C ARG A 86 92.41 -120.07 -103.65
N ASP A 87 91.56 -120.03 -104.66
CA ASP A 87 90.62 -118.93 -104.90
C ASP A 87 89.57 -118.85 -103.77
N LEU A 88 89.13 -119.99 -103.23
CA LEU A 88 88.31 -120.06 -102.02
C LEU A 88 89.01 -119.45 -100.80
N LYS A 89 90.27 -119.81 -100.54
CA LYS A 89 91.07 -119.26 -99.42
C LYS A 89 91.35 -117.77 -99.58
N GLU A 90 91.52 -117.30 -100.81
CA GLU A 90 91.67 -115.87 -101.11
C GLU A 90 90.35 -115.12 -100.89
N MET A 91 89.21 -115.71 -101.26
CA MET A 91 87.89 -115.18 -100.94
C MET A 91 87.62 -115.15 -99.44
N GLU A 92 87.94 -116.21 -98.69
CA GLU A 92 87.86 -116.28 -97.23
C GLU A 92 88.76 -115.24 -96.54
N ALA A 93 89.98 -115.05 -97.04
CA ALA A 93 90.88 -114.01 -96.55
C ALA A 93 90.33 -112.60 -96.84
N ASN A 94 89.72 -112.39 -98.01
CA ASN A 94 89.10 -111.13 -98.40
C ASN A 94 87.80 -110.83 -97.64
N THR A 95 86.96 -111.82 -97.31
CA THR A 95 85.80 -111.63 -96.43
C THR A 95 86.25 -111.34 -95.01
N ALA A 96 87.18 -112.11 -94.44
CA ALA A 96 87.71 -111.85 -93.10
C ALA A 96 88.42 -110.47 -93.00
N SER A 97 89.09 -110.03 -94.07
CA SER A 97 89.67 -108.68 -94.17
C SER A 97 88.58 -107.59 -94.18
N ARG A 98 87.50 -107.79 -94.94
CA ARG A 98 86.33 -106.89 -94.94
C ARG A 98 85.61 -106.87 -93.59
N GLU A 99 85.42 -108.02 -92.95
CA GLU A 99 84.80 -108.14 -91.62
C GLU A 99 85.62 -107.40 -90.55
N ARG A 100 86.95 -107.60 -90.50
CA ARG A 100 87.84 -106.81 -89.63
C ARG A 100 87.71 -105.31 -89.91
N THR A 101 87.68 -104.92 -91.18
CA THR A 101 87.52 -103.52 -91.59
C THR A 101 86.17 -102.94 -91.12
N PHE A 102 85.08 -103.70 -91.26
CA PHE A 102 83.75 -103.29 -90.79
C PHE A 102 83.67 -103.25 -89.26
N SER A 103 84.23 -104.21 -88.53
CA SER A 103 84.27 -104.21 -87.07
C SER A 103 85.06 -103.02 -86.51
N ILE A 104 86.22 -102.70 -87.10
CA ILE A 104 86.98 -101.48 -86.76
C ILE A 104 86.13 -100.23 -87.05
N ARG A 105 85.40 -100.20 -88.18
CA ARG A 105 84.58 -99.05 -88.53
C ARG A 105 83.32 -98.90 -87.65
N ILE A 106 82.73 -100.01 -87.21
CA ILE A 106 81.61 -100.02 -86.24
C ILE A 106 82.11 -99.47 -84.91
N TYR A 107 83.24 -99.98 -84.39
CA TYR A 107 83.84 -99.49 -83.14
C TYR A 107 84.12 -97.97 -83.19
N GLN A 108 84.70 -97.47 -84.28
CA GLN A 108 84.89 -96.02 -84.49
C GLN A 108 83.58 -95.23 -84.48
N LEU A 109 82.51 -95.76 -85.08
CA LEU A 109 81.20 -95.09 -85.12
C LEU A 109 80.49 -95.15 -83.76
N GLU A 110 80.66 -96.22 -82.99
CA GLU A 110 80.17 -96.35 -81.62
C GLU A 110 80.91 -95.41 -80.67
N GLU A 111 82.23 -95.27 -80.81
CA GLU A 111 83.05 -94.29 -80.10
C GLU A 111 82.61 -92.84 -80.43
N GLN A 112 82.43 -92.52 -81.72
CA GLN A 112 81.91 -91.22 -82.17
C GLN A 112 80.51 -90.93 -81.63
N LEU A 113 79.58 -91.88 -81.71
CA LEU A 113 78.22 -91.74 -81.15
C LEU A 113 78.24 -91.63 -79.62
N SER A 114 79.16 -92.31 -78.93
CA SER A 114 79.36 -92.16 -77.48
C SER A 114 79.85 -90.76 -77.14
N HIS A 115 80.83 -90.24 -77.89
CA HIS A 115 81.34 -88.88 -77.72
C HIS A 115 80.25 -87.82 -78.00
N GLU A 116 79.53 -87.91 -79.11
CA GLU A 116 78.43 -86.98 -79.44
C GLU A 116 77.31 -87.02 -78.39
N ARG A 117 76.90 -88.22 -77.93
CA ARG A 117 75.90 -88.37 -76.85
C ARG A 117 76.38 -87.76 -75.54
N GLN A 118 77.64 -87.99 -75.14
CA GLN A 118 78.17 -87.42 -73.92
C GLN A 118 78.35 -85.91 -74.04
N GLN A 119 78.86 -85.40 -75.17
CA GLN A 119 79.00 -83.97 -75.43
C GLN A 119 77.64 -83.26 -75.37
N THR A 120 76.65 -83.70 -76.16
CA THR A 120 75.29 -83.13 -76.16
C THR A 120 74.61 -83.25 -74.79
N LYS A 121 74.84 -84.32 -74.02
CA LYS A 121 74.40 -84.45 -72.63
C LYS A 121 75.09 -83.45 -71.69
N THR A 122 76.39 -83.19 -71.85
CA THR A 122 77.07 -82.14 -71.06
C THR A 122 76.60 -80.73 -71.46
N ASP A 123 76.39 -80.45 -72.74
CA ASP A 123 76.01 -79.12 -73.21
C ASP A 123 74.53 -78.80 -72.90
N SER A 124 73.64 -79.78 -73.02
CA SER A 124 72.29 -79.65 -72.49
C SER A 124 72.28 -79.52 -70.96
N SER A 125 73.12 -80.24 -70.22
CA SER A 125 73.23 -80.08 -68.76
C SER A 125 73.77 -78.70 -68.36
N LYS A 126 74.78 -78.16 -69.06
CA LYS A 126 75.27 -76.78 -68.90
C LYS A 126 74.15 -75.78 -69.15
N LYS A 127 73.41 -75.93 -70.26
CA LYS A 127 72.31 -75.03 -70.63
C LYS A 127 71.15 -75.08 -69.62
N VAL A 128 70.76 -76.26 -69.16
CA VAL A 128 69.74 -76.41 -68.11
C VAL A 128 70.21 -75.74 -66.81
N ARG A 129 71.44 -76.01 -66.35
CA ARG A 129 72.00 -75.33 -65.15
C ARG A 129 72.01 -73.81 -65.29
N SER A 130 72.39 -73.29 -66.47
CA SER A 130 72.38 -71.85 -66.76
C SER A 130 70.98 -71.25 -66.70
N LEU A 131 69.97 -71.93 -67.27
CA LEU A 131 68.58 -71.47 -67.23
C LEU A 131 67.95 -71.60 -65.84
N THR A 132 68.31 -72.63 -65.07
CA THR A 132 67.91 -72.77 -63.66
C THR A 132 68.52 -71.65 -62.81
N ALA A 133 69.80 -71.30 -63.04
CA ALA A 133 70.45 -70.18 -62.35
C ALA A 133 69.80 -68.84 -62.71
N GLU A 134 69.53 -68.57 -64.00
CA GLU A 134 68.82 -67.33 -64.38
C GLU A 134 67.40 -67.31 -63.80
N LEU A 135 66.63 -68.41 -63.86
CA LEU A 135 65.29 -68.45 -63.26
C LEU A 135 65.30 -68.25 -61.74
N GLN A 136 66.32 -68.74 -61.03
CA GLN A 136 66.51 -68.46 -59.61
C GLN A 136 66.80 -66.97 -59.39
N GLU A 137 67.76 -66.40 -60.12
CA GLU A 137 68.08 -64.97 -60.01
C GLU A 137 66.86 -64.07 -60.31
N ARG A 138 66.06 -64.39 -61.34
CA ARG A 138 64.80 -63.69 -61.64
C ARG A 138 63.76 -63.84 -60.53
N THR A 139 63.73 -64.99 -59.85
CA THR A 139 62.84 -65.24 -58.70
C THR A 139 63.26 -64.40 -57.50
N ASP A 140 64.56 -64.32 -57.23
CA ASP A 140 65.13 -63.51 -56.14
C ASP A 140 64.98 -62.00 -56.41
N GLN A 141 65.17 -61.57 -57.66
CA GLN A 141 64.85 -60.22 -58.13
C GLN A 141 63.35 -59.90 -57.91
N LEU A 142 62.44 -60.83 -58.25
CA LEU A 142 60.99 -60.66 -58.03
C LEU A 142 60.63 -60.58 -56.54
N ALA A 143 61.28 -61.36 -55.68
CA ALA A 143 61.12 -61.26 -54.23
C ALA A 143 61.60 -59.89 -53.71
N ALA A 144 62.78 -59.44 -54.14
CA ALA A 144 63.32 -58.14 -53.78
C ALA A 144 62.41 -56.97 -54.24
N VAL A 145 61.83 -57.05 -55.44
CA VAL A 145 60.86 -56.06 -55.94
C VAL A 145 59.57 -56.08 -55.10
N LYS A 146 59.03 -57.26 -54.73
CA LYS A 146 57.87 -57.37 -53.84
C LYS A 146 58.13 -56.74 -52.46
N HIS A 147 59.28 -57.01 -51.85
CA HIS A 147 59.66 -56.38 -50.58
C HIS A 147 59.83 -54.86 -50.70
N ARG A 148 60.43 -54.36 -51.80
CA ARG A 148 60.52 -52.92 -52.07
C ARG A 148 59.16 -52.26 -52.27
N LEU A 149 58.21 -52.93 -52.94
CA LEU A 149 56.85 -52.43 -53.12
C LEU A 149 56.10 -52.34 -51.79
N ALA A 150 56.12 -53.41 -50.98
CA ALA A 150 55.50 -53.41 -49.66
C ALA A 150 56.10 -52.32 -48.74
N ALA A 151 57.42 -52.11 -48.78
CA ALA A 151 58.10 -51.05 -48.06
C ALA A 151 57.80 -49.63 -48.59
N ALA A 152 57.41 -49.49 -49.87
CA ALA A 152 56.94 -48.22 -50.42
C ALA A 152 55.48 -47.95 -49.99
N GLU A 153 54.62 -48.96 -50.00
CA GLU A 153 53.24 -48.83 -49.53
C GLU A 153 53.13 -48.44 -48.05
N THR A 154 53.95 -49.03 -47.18
CA THR A 154 53.94 -48.67 -45.75
C THR A 154 54.40 -47.23 -45.55
N ARG A 155 55.45 -46.78 -46.26
CA ARG A 155 55.91 -45.38 -46.26
C ARG A 155 54.84 -44.42 -46.78
N MET A 156 54.10 -44.78 -47.85
CA MET A 156 53.01 -43.95 -48.36
C MET A 156 51.84 -43.86 -47.37
N LYS A 157 51.49 -44.96 -46.69
CA LYS A 157 50.46 -44.98 -45.63
C LYS A 157 50.89 -44.12 -44.44
N GLN A 158 52.15 -44.21 -44.02
CA GLN A 158 52.73 -43.39 -42.95
C GLN A 158 52.79 -41.89 -43.30
N SER A 159 53.21 -41.53 -44.53
CA SER A 159 53.20 -40.14 -44.99
C SER A 159 51.79 -39.57 -44.94
N ARG A 160 50.81 -40.25 -45.55
CA ARG A 160 49.40 -39.82 -45.51
C ARG A 160 48.91 -39.61 -44.08
N GLN A 161 49.17 -40.56 -43.18
CA GLN A 161 48.80 -40.42 -41.77
C GLN A 161 49.48 -39.21 -41.09
N GLN A 162 50.74 -38.91 -41.43
CA GLN A 162 51.44 -37.73 -40.92
C GLN A 162 50.86 -36.43 -41.50
N ASP A 163 50.55 -36.42 -42.81
CA ASP A 163 49.94 -35.29 -43.51
C ASP A 163 48.51 -35.02 -42.99
N ASP A 164 47.69 -36.06 -42.82
CA ASP A 164 46.35 -36.01 -42.22
C ASP A 164 46.40 -35.51 -40.76
N THR A 165 47.31 -36.05 -39.94
CA THR A 165 47.47 -35.63 -38.54
C THR A 165 47.93 -34.17 -38.44
N LYS A 166 48.84 -33.75 -39.32
CA LYS A 166 49.31 -32.35 -39.42
C LYS A 166 48.18 -31.42 -39.88
N TYR A 167 47.38 -31.83 -40.87
CA TYR A 167 46.22 -31.07 -41.34
C TYR A 167 45.19 -30.88 -40.21
N ILE A 168 44.86 -31.95 -39.48
CA ILE A 168 43.97 -31.88 -38.31
C ILE A 168 44.52 -30.89 -37.27
N ALA A 169 45.80 -31.02 -36.89
CA ALA A 169 46.42 -30.10 -35.93
C ALA A 169 46.41 -28.63 -36.41
N GLN A 170 46.74 -28.37 -37.69
CA GLN A 170 46.74 -27.02 -38.26
C GLN A 170 45.35 -26.39 -38.35
N HIS A 171 44.28 -27.19 -38.40
CA HIS A 171 42.90 -26.70 -38.39
C HIS A 171 42.24 -26.71 -37.00
N GLN A 172 42.81 -27.42 -36.02
CA GLN A 172 42.26 -27.50 -34.67
C GLN A 172 42.39 -26.16 -33.90
N ASP A 173 43.56 -25.51 -33.96
CA ASP A 173 43.76 -24.24 -33.25
C ASP A 173 42.86 -23.10 -33.81
N PRO A 174 42.71 -22.90 -35.14
CA PRO A 174 41.74 -21.94 -35.67
C PRO A 174 40.28 -22.27 -35.35
N ILE A 175 39.91 -23.56 -35.23
CA ILE A 175 38.55 -23.94 -34.81
C ILE A 175 38.32 -23.54 -33.35
N ALA A 176 39.29 -23.80 -32.46
CA ALA A 176 39.21 -23.39 -31.06
C ALA A 176 39.12 -21.86 -30.90
N GLN A 177 39.96 -21.11 -31.63
CA GLN A 177 39.94 -19.64 -31.63
C GLN A 177 38.60 -19.07 -32.13
N ASN A 178 38.00 -19.65 -33.16
CA ASN A 178 36.68 -19.22 -33.64
C ASN A 178 35.56 -19.55 -32.63
N GLN A 179 35.67 -20.67 -31.89
CA GLN A 179 34.72 -21.01 -30.81
C GLN A 179 34.85 -20.06 -29.61
N GLU A 180 36.07 -19.73 -29.21
CA GLU A 180 36.35 -18.75 -28.15
C GLU A 180 35.84 -17.35 -28.52
N LEU A 181 36.15 -16.88 -29.74
CA LEU A 181 35.66 -15.59 -30.24
C LEU A 181 34.12 -15.55 -30.34
N ALA A 182 33.47 -16.65 -30.73
CA ALA A 182 32.01 -16.74 -30.75
C ALA A 182 31.40 -16.66 -29.33
N ALA A 183 32.04 -17.26 -28.33
CA ALA A 183 31.63 -17.14 -26.93
C ALA A 183 31.81 -15.70 -26.40
N GLN A 184 32.94 -15.05 -26.71
CA GLN A 184 33.19 -13.64 -26.36
C GLN A 184 32.15 -12.69 -26.99
N TYR A 185 31.74 -12.93 -28.25
CA TYR A 185 30.66 -12.17 -28.88
C TYR A 185 29.29 -12.39 -28.20
N GLN A 186 28.99 -13.62 -27.75
CA GLN A 186 27.74 -13.89 -27.01
C GLN A 186 27.73 -13.22 -25.64
N GLU A 187 28.85 -13.23 -24.91
CA GLU A 187 28.97 -12.52 -23.64
C GLU A 187 28.80 -11.00 -23.82
N LEU A 188 29.47 -10.41 -24.82
CA LEU A 188 29.36 -8.99 -25.12
C LEU A 188 27.94 -8.57 -25.51
N LEU A 189 27.20 -9.41 -26.23
CA LEU A 189 25.77 -9.18 -26.53
C LEU A 189 24.92 -9.20 -25.25
N ALA A 190 25.11 -10.19 -24.37
CA ALA A 190 24.39 -10.26 -23.10
C ALA A 190 24.69 -9.07 -22.17
N GLN A 191 25.95 -8.61 -22.12
CA GLN A 191 26.34 -7.39 -21.41
C GLN A 191 25.66 -6.14 -22.00
N HIS A 192 25.54 -6.07 -23.34
CA HIS A 192 24.86 -4.96 -24.02
C HIS A 192 23.34 -4.95 -23.74
N GLU A 193 22.68 -6.10 -23.80
CA GLU A 193 21.25 -6.25 -23.47
C GLU A 193 20.97 -5.88 -22.00
N ALA A 194 21.80 -6.32 -21.06
CA ALA A 194 21.70 -5.92 -19.65
C ALA A 194 21.88 -4.39 -19.47
N THR A 195 22.82 -3.79 -20.21
CA THR A 195 23.02 -2.33 -20.21
C THR A 195 21.82 -1.58 -20.76
N ILE A 196 21.15 -2.11 -21.81
CA ILE A 196 19.91 -1.52 -22.35
C ILE A 196 18.80 -1.59 -21.30
N ALA A 197 18.61 -2.73 -20.64
CA ALA A 197 17.60 -2.89 -19.60
C ALA A 197 17.81 -1.92 -18.42
N GLN A 198 19.06 -1.75 -17.95
CA GLN A 198 19.38 -0.79 -16.89
C GLN A 198 19.08 0.66 -17.30
N ASN A 199 19.37 1.05 -18.55
CA ASN A 199 19.03 2.39 -19.04
C ASN A 199 17.52 2.62 -19.15
N GLN A 200 16.74 1.59 -19.52
CA GLN A 200 15.27 1.65 -19.52
C GLN A 200 14.70 1.82 -18.10
N GLU A 201 15.27 1.12 -17.11
CA GLU A 201 14.87 1.27 -15.70
C GLU A 201 15.17 2.69 -15.18
N LEU A 202 16.38 3.21 -15.43
CA LEU A 202 16.76 4.59 -15.07
C LEU A 202 15.88 5.64 -15.76
N GLN A 203 15.49 5.41 -17.03
CA GLN A 203 14.55 6.28 -17.74
C GLN A 203 13.16 6.27 -17.09
N ALA A 204 12.65 5.11 -16.68
CA ALA A 204 11.38 5.00 -15.97
C ALA A 204 11.41 5.70 -14.60
N GLN A 205 12.46 5.49 -13.81
CA GLN A 205 12.67 6.18 -12.54
C GLN A 205 12.74 7.71 -12.71
N SER A 206 13.41 8.18 -13.77
CA SER A 206 13.47 9.62 -14.08
C SER A 206 12.11 10.21 -14.52
N GLN A 207 11.24 9.41 -15.16
CA GLN A 207 9.89 9.83 -15.52
C GLN A 207 8.96 9.87 -14.30
N GLU A 208 9.06 8.89 -13.39
CA GLU A 208 8.32 8.87 -12.13
C GLU A 208 8.70 10.08 -11.25
N LEU A 209 9.99 10.33 -11.08
CA LEU A 209 10.47 11.49 -10.32
C LEU A 209 10.02 12.82 -10.93
N ALA A 210 9.99 12.93 -12.27
CA ALA A 210 9.47 14.12 -12.95
C ALA A 210 7.96 14.33 -12.71
N ALA A 211 7.16 13.25 -12.64
CA ALA A 211 5.75 13.33 -12.29
C ALA A 211 5.54 13.75 -10.83
N GLN A 212 6.33 13.21 -9.89
CA GLN A 212 6.30 13.61 -8.47
C GLN A 212 6.64 15.11 -8.30
N TYR A 213 7.61 15.63 -9.05
CA TYR A 213 7.92 17.07 -9.06
C TYR A 213 6.78 17.93 -9.63
N GLN A 214 6.05 17.46 -10.65
CA GLN A 214 4.88 18.16 -11.17
C GLN A 214 3.72 18.19 -10.18
N GLU A 215 3.45 17.07 -9.48
CA GLU A 215 2.43 17.02 -8.44
C GLU A 215 2.77 17.96 -7.27
N LEU A 216 4.01 17.92 -6.78
CA LEU A 216 4.47 18.81 -5.71
C LEU A 216 4.41 20.30 -6.10
N ALA A 217 4.70 20.62 -7.37
CA ALA A 217 4.55 21.98 -7.89
C ALA A 217 3.07 22.43 -7.95
N ALA A 218 2.15 21.54 -8.32
CA ALA A 218 0.71 21.83 -8.30
C ALA A 218 0.18 22.02 -6.86
N GLN A 219 0.57 21.15 -5.93
CA GLN A 219 0.25 21.30 -4.50
C GLN A 219 0.78 22.64 -3.93
N HIS A 220 1.98 23.07 -4.34
CA HIS A 220 2.54 24.36 -3.93
C HIS A 220 1.75 25.54 -4.51
N GLN A 221 1.33 25.48 -5.78
CA GLN A 221 0.48 26.51 -6.40
C GLN A 221 -0.89 26.61 -5.71
N GLU A 222 -1.50 25.48 -5.35
CA GLU A 222 -2.76 25.48 -4.59
C GLU A 222 -2.57 26.14 -3.21
N LEU A 223 -1.50 25.79 -2.48
CA LEU A 223 -1.23 26.36 -1.16
C LEU A 223 -0.91 27.87 -1.21
N VAL A 224 -0.28 28.35 -2.29
CA VAL A 224 -0.12 29.80 -2.56
C VAL A 224 -1.47 30.47 -2.78
N ALA A 225 -2.34 29.91 -3.64
CA ALA A 225 -3.68 30.46 -3.88
C ALA A 225 -4.57 30.44 -2.62
N GLN A 226 -4.46 29.40 -1.79
CA GLN A 226 -5.13 29.34 -0.47
C GLN A 226 -4.62 30.45 0.46
N LYS A 227 -3.30 30.71 0.49
CA LYS A 227 -2.72 31.82 1.26
C LYS A 227 -3.21 33.18 0.76
N GLU A 228 -3.19 33.43 -0.54
CA GLU A 228 -3.68 34.69 -1.13
C GLU A 228 -5.16 34.91 -0.81
N GLY A 229 -5.98 33.86 -0.85
CA GLY A 229 -7.38 33.91 -0.41
C GLY A 229 -7.55 34.20 1.09
N LEU A 230 -6.64 33.74 1.95
CA LEU A 230 -6.64 34.07 3.39
C LEU A 230 -6.18 35.51 3.66
N ASP A 231 -5.14 35.97 2.96
CA ASP A 231 -4.65 37.35 3.07
C ASP A 231 -5.75 38.35 2.65
N MET A 232 -6.43 38.10 1.52
CA MET A 232 -7.59 38.91 1.08
C MET A 232 -8.74 38.92 2.10
N ASN A 233 -9.07 37.77 2.70
CA ASN A 233 -10.09 37.71 3.75
C ASN A 233 -9.67 38.48 5.02
N TYR A 234 -8.38 38.48 5.36
CA TYR A 234 -7.83 39.25 6.47
C TYR A 234 -7.91 40.76 6.20
N GLU A 235 -7.58 41.21 4.99
CA GLU A 235 -7.73 42.63 4.59
C GLU A 235 -9.19 43.10 4.69
N VAL A 236 -10.15 42.30 4.19
CA VAL A 236 -11.58 42.62 4.31
C VAL A 236 -12.04 42.68 5.77
N LEU A 237 -11.62 41.72 6.61
CA LEU A 237 -11.96 41.71 8.03
C LEU A 237 -11.33 42.92 8.77
N HIS A 238 -10.10 43.29 8.43
CA HIS A 238 -9.41 44.44 9.01
C HIS A 238 -10.09 45.77 8.60
N GLN A 239 -10.51 45.89 7.33
CA GLN A 239 -11.27 47.04 6.85
C GLN A 239 -12.61 47.16 7.57
N MET A 240 -13.35 46.06 7.72
CA MET A 240 -14.60 46.03 8.52
C MET A 240 -14.37 46.43 9.98
N TYR A 241 -13.23 46.07 10.58
CA TYR A 241 -12.89 46.47 11.95
C TYR A 241 -12.68 47.99 12.05
N LEU A 242 -11.91 48.58 11.13
CA LEU A 242 -11.67 50.03 11.07
C LEU A 242 -12.97 50.82 10.82
N GLU A 243 -13.85 50.30 9.96
CA GLU A 243 -15.18 50.88 9.72
C GLU A 243 -16.10 50.80 10.94
N CYS A 244 -15.92 49.82 11.83
CA CYS A 244 -16.64 49.73 13.11
C CYS A 244 -16.04 50.62 14.21
N GLU A 245 -14.74 50.94 14.15
CA GLU A 245 -14.03 51.69 15.20
C GLU A 245 -14.53 53.13 15.31
N GLY A 246 -14.73 53.83 14.19
CA GLY A 246 -15.25 55.19 14.15
C GLY A 246 -16.65 55.34 14.79
N PRO A 247 -17.68 54.58 14.36
CA PRO A 247 -19.00 54.57 14.98
C PRO A 247 -18.99 54.14 16.45
N SER A 248 -18.09 53.22 16.85
CA SER A 248 -17.92 52.84 18.25
C SER A 248 -17.40 54.00 19.09
N ALA A 249 -16.39 54.73 18.62
CA ALA A 249 -15.87 55.92 19.29
C ALA A 249 -16.92 57.05 19.35
N ALA A 250 -17.68 57.26 18.27
CA ALA A 250 -18.77 58.23 18.24
C ALA A 250 -19.88 57.90 19.27
N MET A 251 -20.36 56.65 19.32
CA MET A 251 -21.35 56.25 20.32
C MET A 251 -20.82 56.32 21.76
N GLN A 252 -19.52 56.12 21.99
CA GLN A 252 -18.90 56.35 23.31
C GLN A 252 -18.91 57.84 23.67
N GLN A 253 -18.54 58.72 22.73
CA GLN A 253 -18.58 60.17 22.94
C GLN A 253 -20.01 60.69 23.17
N GLU A 254 -20.99 60.21 22.40
CA GLU A 254 -22.41 60.55 22.58
C GLU A 254 -22.94 60.07 23.94
N ARG A 255 -22.63 58.83 24.32
CA ARG A 255 -22.98 58.26 25.63
C ARG A 255 -22.42 59.11 26.78
N ASP A 256 -21.15 59.48 26.70
CA ASP A 256 -20.48 60.21 27.78
C ASP A 256 -20.95 61.67 27.86
N SER A 257 -21.21 62.30 26.72
CA SER A 257 -21.87 63.62 26.64
C SER A 257 -23.29 63.58 27.24
N ALA A 258 -24.03 62.48 27.01
CA ALA A 258 -25.35 62.29 27.59
C ALA A 258 -25.29 62.02 29.10
N MET A 259 -24.28 61.31 29.61
CA MET A 259 -24.05 61.15 31.04
C MET A 259 -23.75 62.49 31.73
N GLU A 260 -22.94 63.35 31.12
CA GLU A 260 -22.65 64.70 31.63
C GLU A 260 -23.92 65.55 31.69
N GLN A 261 -24.75 65.55 30.63
CA GLN A 261 -26.05 66.24 30.64
C GLN A 261 -27.00 65.70 31.73
N VAL A 262 -27.07 64.38 31.91
CA VAL A 262 -27.87 63.76 32.99
C VAL A 262 -27.34 64.12 34.38
N PHE A 263 -26.03 64.27 34.55
CA PHE A 263 -25.43 64.74 35.80
C PHE A 263 -25.79 66.21 36.10
N LEU A 264 -25.66 67.10 35.10
CA LEU A 264 -26.03 68.52 35.23
C LEU A 264 -27.53 68.69 35.53
N LEU A 265 -28.41 67.98 34.82
CA LEU A 265 -29.86 68.02 35.06
C LEU A 265 -30.24 67.47 36.44
N ARG A 266 -29.52 66.49 36.98
CA ARG A 266 -29.71 66.03 38.38
C ARG A 266 -29.29 67.09 39.39
N LEU A 267 -28.21 67.82 39.14
CA LEU A 267 -27.75 68.91 39.99
C LEU A 267 -28.76 70.07 39.99
N GLU A 268 -29.22 70.50 38.81
CA GLU A 268 -30.26 71.52 38.63
C GLU A 268 -31.59 71.11 39.28
N LEU A 269 -32.01 69.84 39.12
CA LEU A 269 -33.20 69.30 39.78
C LEU A 269 -33.05 69.34 41.31
N SER A 270 -31.91 68.92 41.86
CA SER A 270 -31.69 68.94 43.32
C SER A 270 -31.63 70.37 43.90
N SER A 271 -31.08 71.32 43.15
CA SER A 271 -31.08 72.74 43.51
C SER A 271 -32.50 73.31 43.47
N SER A 272 -33.27 72.99 42.43
CA SER A 272 -34.66 73.41 42.27
C SER A 272 -35.57 72.79 43.34
N GLN A 273 -35.32 71.54 43.74
CA GLN A 273 -35.99 70.87 44.85
C GLN A 273 -35.71 71.59 46.18
N ALA A 274 -34.45 71.89 46.49
CA ALA A 274 -34.10 72.62 47.72
C ALA A 274 -34.74 74.03 47.78
N VAL A 275 -34.79 74.75 46.66
CA VAL A 275 -35.48 76.05 46.57
C VAL A 275 -36.99 75.89 46.74
N ALA A 276 -37.61 74.87 46.15
CA ALA A 276 -39.03 74.59 46.33
C ALA A 276 -39.37 74.18 47.78
N GLU A 277 -38.54 73.35 48.42
CA GLU A 277 -38.68 72.96 49.82
C GLU A 277 -38.61 74.18 50.75
N GLU A 278 -37.61 75.05 50.60
CA GLU A 278 -37.48 76.25 51.42
C GLU A 278 -38.65 77.23 51.16
N MET A 279 -39.11 77.41 49.91
CA MET A 279 -40.34 78.18 49.64
C MET A 279 -41.59 77.57 50.30
N THR A 280 -41.74 76.24 50.34
CA THR A 280 -42.87 75.62 51.05
C THR A 280 -42.76 75.80 52.57
N LYS A 281 -41.55 75.84 53.12
CA LYS A 281 -41.30 76.13 54.54
C LYS A 281 -41.56 77.60 54.88
N GLU A 282 -41.10 78.55 54.07
CA GLU A 282 -41.45 79.97 54.21
C GLU A 282 -42.97 80.19 54.10
N ALA A 283 -43.64 79.50 53.18
CA ALA A 283 -45.09 79.56 53.05
C ALA A 283 -45.79 79.00 54.31
N GLN A 284 -45.37 77.85 54.83
CA GLN A 284 -45.88 77.28 56.08
C GLN A 284 -45.66 78.21 57.28
N GLU A 285 -44.48 78.82 57.41
CA GLU A 285 -44.21 79.83 58.44
C GLU A 285 -45.10 81.07 58.27
N SER A 286 -45.35 81.53 57.04
CA SER A 286 -46.25 82.67 56.80
C SER A 286 -47.69 82.36 57.21
N VAL A 287 -48.17 81.13 56.94
CA VAL A 287 -49.49 80.64 57.37
C VAL A 287 -49.57 80.50 58.88
N ALA A 288 -48.54 79.98 59.54
CA ALA A 288 -48.50 79.88 61.00
C ALA A 288 -48.52 81.27 61.67
N ARG A 289 -47.78 82.25 61.13
CA ARG A 289 -47.82 83.65 61.59
C ARG A 289 -49.21 84.26 61.36
N ALA A 290 -49.84 84.02 60.22
CA ALA A 290 -51.20 84.48 59.93
C ALA A 290 -52.24 83.90 60.91
N GLN A 291 -52.19 82.58 61.15
CA GLN A 291 -53.05 81.90 62.15
C GLN A 291 -52.85 82.46 63.57
N GLN A 292 -51.60 82.74 63.96
CA GLN A 292 -51.29 83.38 65.24
C GLN A 292 -51.92 84.78 65.33
N THR A 293 -51.86 85.58 64.26
CA THR A 293 -52.52 86.90 64.24
C THR A 293 -54.06 86.79 64.21
N GLU A 294 -54.63 85.78 63.55
CA GLU A 294 -56.07 85.53 63.56
C GLU A 294 -56.56 85.15 64.97
N GLU A 295 -55.83 84.33 65.72
CA GLU A 295 -56.24 83.96 67.08
C GLU A 295 -56.04 85.10 68.10
N VAL A 296 -55.02 85.97 67.92
CA VAL A 296 -54.90 87.22 68.68
C VAL A 296 -56.08 88.16 68.39
N LEU A 297 -56.49 88.28 67.13
CA LEU A 297 -57.67 89.07 66.74
C LEU A 297 -58.98 88.43 67.26
N ARG A 298 -59.11 87.09 67.27
CA ARG A 298 -60.22 86.41 67.96
C ARG A 298 -60.22 86.73 69.44
N GLN A 299 -59.06 86.73 70.11
CA GLN A 299 -59.00 87.05 71.53
C GLN A 299 -59.44 88.49 71.78
N SER A 300 -58.91 89.49 71.06
CA SER A 300 -59.35 90.88 71.25
C SER A 300 -60.84 91.09 70.91
N MET A 301 -61.40 90.33 69.97
CA MET A 301 -62.84 90.32 69.68
C MET A 301 -63.68 89.64 70.78
N ARG A 302 -63.13 88.64 71.49
CA ARG A 302 -63.74 88.07 72.71
C ARG A 302 -63.70 89.10 73.86
N ASP A 303 -62.53 89.68 74.13
CA ASP A 303 -62.33 90.68 75.19
C ASP A 303 -63.21 91.93 74.99
N LEU A 304 -63.29 92.45 73.75
CA LEU A 304 -64.13 93.58 73.40
C LEU A 304 -65.63 93.25 73.56
N LYS A 305 -66.05 92.03 73.21
CA LYS A 305 -67.43 91.60 73.41
C LYS A 305 -67.78 91.54 74.91
N ASP A 306 -66.90 90.98 75.74
CA ASP A 306 -67.12 90.90 77.18
C ASP A 306 -67.13 92.30 77.83
N ALA A 307 -66.35 93.26 77.30
CA ALA A 307 -66.43 94.67 77.67
C ALA A 307 -67.78 95.32 77.28
N CYS A 308 -68.32 95.02 76.10
CA CYS A 308 -69.66 95.47 75.70
C CYS A 308 -70.77 94.82 76.55
N ASP A 309 -70.71 93.51 76.78
CA ASP A 309 -71.71 92.75 77.55
C ASP A 309 -71.67 93.08 79.06
N SER A 310 -70.55 93.59 79.59
CA SER A 310 -70.47 94.16 80.94
C SER A 310 -70.99 95.60 80.99
N THR A 311 -70.66 96.44 80.01
CA THR A 311 -71.23 97.80 79.91
C THR A 311 -72.76 97.78 79.78
N LEU A 312 -73.31 96.88 78.96
CA LEU A 312 -74.77 96.69 78.84
C LEU A 312 -75.44 96.14 80.10
N LYS A 313 -74.71 95.48 81.01
CA LYS A 313 -75.22 95.10 82.33
C LYS A 313 -75.21 96.29 83.29
N GLN A 314 -74.17 97.13 83.24
CA GLN A 314 -74.08 98.39 83.99
C GLN A 314 -75.28 99.30 83.66
N GLU A 315 -75.49 99.62 82.37
CA GLU A 315 -76.60 100.50 81.94
C GLU A 315 -77.98 99.95 82.30
N ARG A 316 -78.16 98.63 82.31
CA ARG A 316 -79.42 98.00 82.75
C ARG A 316 -79.65 98.15 84.25
N ALA A 317 -78.62 97.95 85.08
CA ALA A 317 -78.72 98.16 86.52
C ALA A 317 -79.03 99.64 86.86
N ASP A 318 -78.38 100.59 86.17
CA ASP A 318 -78.66 102.02 86.35
C ASP A 318 -80.07 102.41 85.84
N SER A 319 -80.55 101.75 84.78
CA SER A 319 -81.94 101.89 84.27
C SER A 319 -82.99 101.32 85.22
N GLU A 320 -82.70 100.19 85.89
CA GLU A 320 -83.59 99.63 86.91
C GLU A 320 -83.59 100.49 88.18
N GLY A 321 -82.42 100.95 88.64
CA GLY A 321 -82.32 101.85 89.80
C GLY A 321 -83.00 103.21 89.60
N THR A 322 -82.99 103.76 88.37
CA THR A 322 -83.78 104.96 88.04
C THR A 322 -85.27 104.67 87.91
N ARG A 323 -85.66 103.48 87.42
CA ARG A 323 -87.06 103.03 87.41
C ARG A 323 -87.65 102.88 88.81
N GLU A 324 -86.95 102.25 89.75
CA GLU A 324 -87.41 102.13 91.14
C GLU A 324 -87.64 103.51 91.80
N GLN A 325 -86.79 104.50 91.49
CA GLN A 325 -86.97 105.87 91.94
C GLN A 325 -88.22 106.52 91.33
N VAL A 326 -88.54 106.26 90.05
CA VAL A 326 -89.77 106.72 89.41
C VAL A 326 -91.01 106.08 90.05
N GLU A 327 -91.05 104.75 90.20
CA GLU A 327 -92.19 104.06 90.85
C GLU A 327 -92.39 104.57 92.31
N THR A 328 -91.30 104.84 93.02
CA THR A 328 -91.32 105.47 94.36
C THR A 328 -91.86 106.91 94.36
N LEU A 329 -91.62 107.68 93.29
CA LEU A 329 -92.17 109.04 93.13
C LEU A 329 -93.64 109.01 92.70
N GLU A 330 -94.04 108.08 91.83
CA GLU A 330 -95.43 107.88 91.44
C GLU A 330 -96.31 107.47 92.64
N GLY A 331 -95.83 106.58 93.51
CA GLY A 331 -96.49 106.25 94.78
C GLY A 331 -96.73 107.48 95.67
N LYS A 332 -95.76 108.40 95.74
CA LYS A 332 -95.90 109.69 96.45
C LYS A 332 -96.93 110.60 95.77
N ILE A 333 -96.98 110.64 94.44
CA ILE A 333 -97.97 111.42 93.67
C ILE A 333 -99.39 110.86 93.88
N VAL A 334 -99.57 109.54 93.94
CA VAL A 334 -100.87 108.92 94.26
C VAL A 334 -101.32 109.28 95.68
N LEU A 335 -100.43 109.23 96.66
CA LEU A 335 -100.70 109.61 98.05
C LEU A 335 -101.02 111.11 98.20
N LEU A 336 -100.37 111.98 97.42
CA LEU A 336 -100.67 113.41 97.39
C LEU A 336 -102.02 113.69 96.69
N LYS A 337 -102.33 113.00 95.59
CA LYS A 337 -103.64 113.07 94.91
C LYS A 337 -104.79 112.60 95.83
N SER A 338 -104.59 111.60 96.68
CA SER A 338 -105.61 111.17 97.64
C SER A 338 -105.82 112.20 98.75
N LYS A 339 -104.75 112.77 99.32
CA LYS A 339 -104.82 113.87 100.30
C LYS A 339 -105.50 115.12 99.72
N LEU A 340 -105.17 115.51 98.49
CA LEU A 340 -105.82 116.62 97.80
C LEU A 340 -107.33 116.36 97.63
N ARG A 341 -107.71 115.17 97.16
CA ARG A 341 -109.11 114.75 96.98
C ARG A 341 -109.91 114.70 98.29
N MET A 342 -109.25 114.49 99.43
CA MET A 342 -109.87 114.64 100.76
C MET A 342 -110.09 116.12 101.10
N ALA A 343 -109.06 116.96 100.99
CA ALA A 343 -109.15 118.40 101.28
C ALA A 343 -110.24 119.11 100.44
N THR A 344 -110.34 118.79 99.13
CA THR A 344 -111.41 119.35 98.27
C THR A 344 -112.81 118.94 98.75
N LYS A 345 -113.01 117.72 99.25
CA LYS A 345 -114.29 117.28 99.81
C LYS A 345 -114.64 118.01 101.10
N ASP A 346 -113.66 118.32 101.94
CA ASP A 346 -113.90 119.04 103.20
C ASP A 346 -114.15 120.54 102.98
N ILE A 347 -113.57 121.14 101.94
CA ILE A 347 -113.96 122.48 101.45
C ILE A 347 -115.41 122.48 100.93
N GLN A 348 -115.79 121.52 100.08
CA GLN A 348 -117.19 121.40 99.61
C GLN A 348 -118.20 121.17 100.76
N ARG A 349 -117.78 120.50 101.84
CA ARG A 349 -118.56 120.35 103.08
C ARG A 349 -118.59 121.63 103.93
N ALA A 350 -117.75 122.61 103.69
CA ALA A 350 -117.83 123.94 104.32
C ALA A 350 -118.82 124.82 103.56
N ASP A 351 -118.71 124.91 102.23
CA ASP A 351 -119.61 125.72 101.39
C ASP A 351 -121.08 125.30 101.52
N GLY A 352 -121.34 123.98 101.56
CA GLY A 352 -122.69 123.45 101.80
C GLY A 352 -123.29 123.85 103.15
N ARG A 353 -122.46 124.17 104.16
CA ARG A 353 -122.91 124.70 105.46
C ARG A 353 -123.04 126.23 105.46
N ALA A 354 -122.21 126.94 104.68
CA ALA A 354 -122.33 128.39 104.50
C ALA A 354 -123.63 128.79 103.78
N VAL A 355 -124.01 128.07 102.71
CA VAL A 355 -125.26 128.33 101.96
C VAL A 355 -126.51 128.03 102.80
N ALA A 356 -126.43 127.06 103.72
CA ALA A 356 -127.50 126.81 104.70
C ALA A 356 -127.60 127.95 105.74
N ALA A 357 -126.47 128.52 106.17
CA ALA A 357 -126.43 129.62 107.15
C ALA A 357 -127.02 130.93 106.60
N GLU A 358 -126.67 131.36 105.39
CA GLU A 358 -127.25 132.60 104.81
C GLU A 358 -128.76 132.46 104.54
N LYS A 359 -129.25 131.29 104.12
CA LYS A 359 -130.71 131.06 104.01
C LYS A 359 -131.45 131.04 105.34
N ALA A 360 -130.78 130.69 106.45
CA ALA A 360 -131.36 130.81 107.79
C ALA A 360 -131.33 132.27 108.32
N LYS A 361 -130.28 133.03 107.98
CA LYS A 361 -130.10 134.44 108.37
C LYS A 361 -131.19 135.34 107.80
N ALA A 362 -131.51 135.20 106.51
CA ALA A 362 -132.60 135.93 105.85
C ALA A 362 -134.01 135.64 106.42
N ALA A 363 -134.17 134.60 107.25
CA ALA A 363 -135.44 134.26 107.92
C ALA A 363 -135.51 134.75 109.39
N LEU A 364 -134.38 135.09 110.02
CA LEU A 364 -134.31 135.40 111.46
C LEU A 364 -134.07 136.88 111.79
N GLU A 365 -133.80 137.74 110.81
CA GLU A 365 -133.87 139.20 110.97
C GLU A 365 -135.30 139.72 111.30
N LYS A 366 -136.31 138.84 111.31
CA LYS A 366 -137.71 139.19 111.63
C LYS A 366 -138.18 138.79 113.03
N LEU A 367 -137.41 138.02 113.81
CA LEU A 367 -137.83 137.48 115.11
C LEU A 367 -136.75 137.49 116.21
N LEU A 368 -135.86 138.50 116.21
CA LEU A 368 -135.00 138.76 117.37
C LEU A 368 -134.65 140.25 117.48
N ALA A 369 -135.29 141.09 118.30
CA ALA A 369 -136.43 140.84 119.21
C ALA A 369 -136.22 139.74 120.29
N SER A 370 -135.10 139.85 121.04
CA SER A 370 -134.75 139.19 122.33
C SER A 370 -133.76 138.00 122.37
N LYS A 371 -132.54 138.27 122.93
CA LYS A 371 -131.62 137.37 123.70
C LYS A 371 -130.95 136.13 123.02
N GLN A 372 -129.86 135.45 123.47
CA GLN A 372 -128.61 135.73 124.27
C GLN A 372 -127.60 134.51 124.24
N VAL A 373 -126.26 134.72 124.11
CA VAL A 373 -125.11 134.13 124.91
C VAL A 373 -124.47 132.67 124.72
N ASP A 374 -123.10 132.60 124.67
CA ASP A 374 -122.01 131.62 125.13
C ASP A 374 -121.43 130.25 124.51
N ARG A 375 -120.07 130.21 124.30
CA ARG A 375 -118.89 129.31 124.78
C ARG A 375 -118.45 127.81 124.39
N VAL A 376 -117.13 127.62 123.98
CA VAL A 376 -115.94 126.80 124.57
C VAL A 376 -115.39 125.31 124.18
N GLN A 377 -114.01 125.09 124.08
CA GLN A 377 -113.02 123.90 124.35
C GLN A 377 -112.22 122.91 123.33
N GLU A 378 -111.31 121.93 123.76
CA GLU A 378 -109.92 121.49 123.19
C GLU A 378 -109.35 119.94 123.16
N THR A 379 -108.10 119.57 122.61
CA THR A 379 -107.01 118.47 122.99
C THR A 379 -106.29 117.33 121.98
N PRO A 380 -105.43 116.22 122.29
CA PRO A 380 -104.12 115.76 121.54
C PRO A 380 -103.43 114.23 121.49
N LYS A 381 -102.24 113.90 120.78
CA LYS A 381 -101.08 112.83 120.95
C LYS A 381 -100.72 111.52 120.01
N ALA A 382 -99.48 110.84 120.05
CA ALA A 382 -98.89 109.68 119.15
C ALA A 382 -97.54 108.81 119.55
N ARG A 383 -97.04 107.69 118.84
CA ARG A 383 -95.72 106.82 119.04
C ARG A 383 -95.19 105.69 117.95
N PRO A 384 -93.96 104.98 118.01
CA PRO A 384 -93.23 104.06 116.96
C PRO A 384 -92.47 102.64 117.33
N GLY A 385 -91.61 101.93 116.46
CA GLY A 385 -90.83 100.57 116.63
C GLY A 385 -89.68 100.02 115.61
N GLU A 386 -88.98 98.81 115.72
CA GLU A 386 -87.59 98.42 115.09
C GLU A 386 -86.98 96.88 114.92
N LEU A 387 -85.97 96.55 113.99
CA LEU A 387 -84.70 95.58 113.85
C LEU A 387 -84.47 94.00 113.44
N LYS A 388 -83.26 93.62 112.80
CA LYS A 388 -82.29 92.37 112.69
C LYS A 388 -82.16 91.20 111.57
N SER A 389 -81.03 90.40 111.47
CA SER A 389 -80.52 89.42 110.37
C SER A 389 -79.28 88.46 110.76
N ILE A 390 -78.50 87.50 110.07
CA ILE A 390 -78.38 86.54 108.85
C ILE A 390 -77.03 85.64 108.85
N THR A 391 -76.76 84.47 108.09
CA THR A 391 -75.42 83.90 107.48
C THR A 391 -75.21 82.32 107.13
N THR A 392 -74.36 81.95 106.11
CA THR A 392 -73.62 80.64 105.70
C THR A 392 -74.31 79.28 105.33
N VAL A 393 -73.82 78.26 104.53
CA VAL A 393 -72.81 78.02 103.40
C VAL A 393 -71.54 77.06 103.55
N LEU A 394 -71.24 76.17 102.54
CA LEU A 394 -69.94 75.49 102.07
C LEU A 394 -69.57 73.97 102.38
N GLN A 395 -69.71 72.96 101.45
CA GLN A 395 -69.02 71.62 101.55
C GLN A 395 -69.02 70.55 100.36
N GLN A 396 -68.58 70.78 99.10
CA GLN A 396 -68.47 69.69 98.06
C GLN A 396 -67.34 69.84 97.00
N SER A 397 -66.26 69.03 97.04
CA SER A 397 -65.17 69.11 96.02
C SER A 397 -64.19 67.91 95.85
N GLN A 398 -64.44 66.71 96.40
CA GLN A 398 -63.34 65.73 96.68
C GLN A 398 -63.11 64.55 95.68
N VAL A 399 -63.91 64.38 94.61
CA VAL A 399 -64.06 63.03 93.97
C VAL A 399 -63.32 62.82 92.64
N LYS A 400 -62.78 63.85 91.97
CA LYS A 400 -62.36 63.78 90.55
C LYS A 400 -60.94 63.25 90.23
N ILE A 401 -60.24 62.62 91.17
CA ILE A 401 -58.80 62.27 91.01
C ILE A 401 -58.56 60.79 90.63
N SER A 402 -59.51 59.89 90.90
CA SER A 402 -59.30 58.44 90.79
C SER A 402 -59.44 57.84 89.37
N GLU A 403 -59.94 58.59 88.39
CA GLU A 403 -60.26 58.05 87.05
C GLU A 403 -59.05 58.00 86.09
N GLN A 404 -58.01 58.82 86.31
CA GLN A 404 -56.89 58.97 85.35
C GLN A 404 -55.77 57.92 85.49
N GLN A 405 -55.87 56.97 86.44
CA GLN A 405 -54.75 56.09 86.79
C GLN A 405 -54.74 54.75 86.02
N THR A 406 -55.85 54.34 85.40
CA THR A 406 -56.00 53.03 84.74
C THR A 406 -55.55 53.01 83.27
N GLU A 407 -55.44 54.18 82.62
CA GLU A 407 -55.13 54.30 81.19
C GLU A 407 -53.63 54.04 80.88
N ILE A 408 -52.75 54.27 81.87
CA ILE A 408 -51.28 54.18 81.73
C ILE A 408 -50.79 52.73 81.55
N ASP A 409 -51.44 51.75 82.19
CA ASP A 409 -50.97 50.36 82.14
C ASP A 409 -51.38 49.61 80.86
N HIS A 410 -52.35 50.13 80.10
CA HIS A 410 -52.73 49.54 78.80
C HIS A 410 -51.61 49.65 77.75
N LEU A 411 -50.94 50.81 77.70
CA LEU A 411 -49.90 51.10 76.70
C LEU A 411 -48.61 50.29 76.91
N ARG A 412 -48.32 49.84 78.14
CA ARG A 412 -47.12 49.06 78.45
C ARG A 412 -47.10 47.65 77.85
N ASN A 413 -48.27 47.02 77.70
CA ASN A 413 -48.36 45.67 77.11
C ASN A 413 -48.05 45.64 75.60
N GLN A 414 -48.30 46.73 74.88
CA GLN A 414 -48.09 46.79 73.43
C GLN A 414 -46.59 46.78 73.06
N LEU A 415 -45.73 47.38 73.87
CA LEU A 415 -44.27 47.35 73.64
C LEU A 415 -43.66 45.94 73.81
N SER A 416 -44.28 45.05 74.58
CA SER A 416 -43.72 43.74 74.88
C SER A 416 -43.79 42.74 73.71
N GLN A 417 -44.61 43.01 72.69
CA GLN A 417 -44.85 42.06 71.58
C GLN A 417 -43.94 42.29 70.36
N VAL A 418 -43.27 43.44 70.26
CA VAL A 418 -42.40 43.78 69.12
C VAL A 418 -40.97 43.24 69.30
N SER A 419 -40.57 42.91 70.54
CA SER A 419 -39.20 42.50 70.87
C SER A 419 -38.87 41.01 70.59
N GLN A 420 -39.78 40.24 69.98
CA GLN A 420 -39.57 38.82 69.65
C GLN A 420 -40.20 38.46 68.29
N GLY A 421 -39.45 38.56 67.19
CA GLY A 421 -39.90 38.06 65.88
C GLY A 421 -39.28 38.74 64.65
N LEU A 422 -38.00 38.50 64.37
CA LEU A 422 -37.35 38.95 63.14
C LEU A 422 -37.58 37.95 62.00
N LEU A 423 -38.14 38.42 60.88
CA LEU A 423 -38.38 37.61 59.68
C LEU A 423 -37.13 37.57 58.79
N GLY A 424 -36.66 36.36 58.50
CA GLY A 424 -35.67 36.05 57.46
C GLY A 424 -35.93 34.65 56.90
N PRO A 425 -35.51 34.34 55.66
CA PRO A 425 -35.72 33.01 55.08
C PRO A 425 -34.90 31.94 55.85
N SER A 426 -35.56 30.86 56.27
CA SER A 426 -35.01 29.81 57.14
C SER A 426 -33.67 29.23 56.62
N ASP A 427 -32.71 29.08 57.54
CA ASP A 427 -31.39 28.45 57.30
C ASP A 427 -31.49 27.06 56.66
N GLN A 428 -32.61 26.35 56.85
CA GLN A 428 -32.89 25.07 56.19
C GLN A 428 -32.80 25.19 54.66
N VAL A 429 -33.31 26.26 54.07
CA VAL A 429 -33.30 26.47 52.60
C VAL A 429 -31.87 26.71 52.09
N LEU A 430 -31.02 27.35 52.89
CA LEU A 430 -29.60 27.52 52.58
C LEU A 430 -28.84 26.18 52.73
N HIS A 431 -29.15 25.40 53.77
CA HIS A 431 -28.58 24.06 53.96
C HIS A 431 -29.00 23.05 52.88
N GLU A 432 -30.25 23.09 52.40
CA GLU A 432 -30.74 22.29 51.27
C GLU A 432 -29.92 22.57 50.00
N LYS A 433 -29.85 23.84 49.56
CA LYS A 433 -29.08 24.24 48.37
C LYS A 433 -27.59 23.95 48.52
N ALA A 434 -27.04 24.14 49.71
CA ALA A 434 -25.66 23.78 50.01
C ALA A 434 -25.42 22.26 50.06
N ARG A 435 -26.46 21.41 50.10
CA ARG A 435 -26.35 19.95 49.93
C ARG A 435 -26.38 19.58 48.44
N GLU A 436 -27.36 20.11 47.70
CA GLU A 436 -27.52 19.89 46.25
C GLU A 436 -26.24 20.28 45.47
N LEU A 437 -25.66 21.45 45.76
CA LEU A 437 -24.43 21.91 45.11
C LEU A 437 -23.22 21.00 45.42
N ARG A 438 -23.16 20.38 46.61
CA ARG A 438 -22.12 19.39 46.95
C ARG A 438 -22.33 18.08 46.21
N GLU A 439 -23.56 17.60 46.12
CA GLU A 439 -23.87 16.41 45.33
C GLU A 439 -23.57 16.58 43.84
N LEU A 440 -23.92 17.73 43.25
CA LEU A 440 -23.61 18.05 41.85
C LEU A 440 -22.10 18.13 41.62
N LEU A 441 -21.36 18.80 42.52
CA LEU A 441 -19.90 18.87 42.47
C LEU A 441 -19.25 17.48 42.55
N ASP A 442 -19.76 16.58 43.39
CA ASP A 442 -19.22 15.22 43.53
C ASP A 442 -19.72 14.26 42.43
N LYS A 443 -20.85 14.55 41.76
CA LYS A 443 -21.24 13.89 40.51
C LYS A 443 -20.27 14.28 39.38
N GLU A 444 -19.99 15.58 39.22
CA GLU A 444 -19.04 16.11 38.23
C GLU A 444 -17.61 15.58 38.43
N LYS A 445 -17.12 15.49 39.68
CA LYS A 445 -15.81 14.86 39.97
C LYS A 445 -15.77 13.38 39.56
N ARG A 446 -16.84 12.61 39.82
CA ARG A 446 -16.93 11.19 39.39
C ARG A 446 -16.95 11.09 37.87
N GLN A 447 -17.76 11.90 37.19
CA GLN A 447 -17.84 12.01 35.74
C GLN A 447 -16.44 12.21 35.13
N ARG A 448 -15.70 13.23 35.59
CA ARG A 448 -14.34 13.52 35.09
C ARG A 448 -13.33 12.42 35.39
N ASN A 449 -13.40 11.77 36.56
CA ASN A 449 -12.53 10.63 36.88
C ASN A 449 -12.84 9.42 35.99
N GLU A 450 -14.11 9.14 35.72
CA GLU A 450 -14.51 8.09 34.79
C GLU A 450 -14.09 8.41 33.35
N ASP A 451 -14.25 9.66 32.90
CA ASP A 451 -13.81 10.08 31.57
C ASP A 451 -12.29 10.04 31.43
N GLN A 452 -11.53 10.42 32.47
CA GLN A 452 -10.08 10.21 32.51
C GLN A 452 -9.73 8.72 32.38
N ILE A 453 -10.40 7.83 33.13
CA ILE A 453 -10.19 6.37 33.04
C ILE A 453 -10.58 5.83 31.64
N ARG A 454 -11.65 6.35 31.02
CA ARG A 454 -12.06 6.02 29.64
C ARG A 454 -10.98 6.44 28.63
N TRP A 455 -10.43 7.65 28.75
CA TRP A 455 -9.34 8.14 27.90
C TRP A 455 -8.03 7.36 28.14
N ASP A 456 -7.58 7.20 29.38
CA ASP A 456 -6.37 6.46 29.74
C ASP A 456 -6.43 5.00 29.25
N LYS A 457 -7.62 4.38 29.25
CA LYS A 457 -7.82 3.06 28.66
C LYS A 457 -7.69 3.10 27.14
N LYS A 458 -8.37 4.02 26.46
CA LYS A 458 -8.34 4.15 24.99
C LYS A 458 -6.93 4.48 24.47
N THR A 459 -6.17 5.30 25.19
CA THR A 459 -4.76 5.59 24.88
C THR A 459 -3.92 4.32 24.93
N ARG A 460 -4.03 3.51 25.99
CA ARG A 460 -3.33 2.22 26.10
C ARG A 460 -3.73 1.21 25.03
N GLU A 461 -5.02 1.16 24.66
CA GLU A 461 -5.48 0.31 23.55
C GLU A 461 -4.84 0.73 22.21
N LEU A 462 -4.70 2.04 21.94
CA LEU A 462 -4.02 2.57 20.75
C LEU A 462 -2.49 2.38 20.81
N GLU A 463 -1.86 2.46 21.98
CA GLU A 463 -0.45 2.14 22.19
C GLU A 463 -0.18 0.64 21.95
N GLU A 464 -1.09 -0.24 22.39
CA GLU A 464 -1.00 -1.67 22.10
C GLU A 464 -1.20 -1.99 20.61
N GLU A 465 -2.17 -1.38 19.92
CA GLU A 465 -2.34 -1.58 18.47
C GLU A 465 -1.17 -1.02 17.66
N THR A 466 -0.67 0.18 17.96
CA THR A 466 0.54 0.70 17.30
C THR A 466 1.79 -0.15 17.60
N ARG A 467 1.88 -0.79 18.77
CA ARG A 467 2.92 -1.77 19.09
C ARG A 467 2.74 -3.09 18.30
N LYS A 468 1.51 -3.61 18.19
CA LYS A 468 1.19 -4.80 17.36
C LYS A 468 1.53 -4.56 15.88
N LEU A 469 1.14 -3.41 15.33
CA LEU A 469 1.47 -2.99 13.96
C LEU A 469 2.98 -2.87 13.75
N ARG A 470 3.73 -2.27 14.70
CA ARG A 470 5.21 -2.20 14.63
C ARG A 470 5.86 -3.58 14.62
N ILE A 471 5.35 -4.54 15.40
CA ILE A 471 5.82 -5.93 15.41
C ILE A 471 5.44 -6.63 14.09
N SER A 472 4.23 -6.39 13.57
CA SER A 472 3.77 -6.96 12.30
C SER A 472 4.62 -6.47 11.11
N ASN A 473 4.92 -5.17 11.05
CA ASN A 473 5.82 -4.61 10.02
C ASN A 473 7.23 -5.20 10.14
N SER A 474 7.83 -5.21 11.34
CA SER A 474 9.16 -5.82 11.56
C SER A 474 9.20 -7.31 11.14
N ASN A 475 8.13 -8.07 11.39
CA ASN A 475 8.01 -9.46 10.93
C ASN A 475 7.84 -9.57 9.42
N ASN A 476 7.10 -8.66 8.77
CA ASN A 476 6.97 -8.60 7.32
C ASN A 476 8.30 -8.21 6.64
N ASP A 477 9.02 -7.24 7.20
CA ASP A 477 10.35 -6.82 6.74
C ASP A 477 11.36 -7.97 6.87
N ALA A 478 11.36 -8.68 8.00
CA ALA A 478 12.18 -9.88 8.19
C ALA A 478 11.81 -10.99 7.19
N ALA A 479 10.51 -11.18 6.88
CA ALA A 479 10.05 -12.14 5.88
C ALA A 479 10.45 -11.73 4.44
N LEU A 480 10.44 -10.44 4.12
CA LEU A 480 10.93 -9.88 2.86
C LEU A 480 12.45 -10.09 2.73
N VAL A 481 13.23 -9.79 3.77
CA VAL A 481 14.69 -10.04 3.81
C VAL A 481 15.01 -11.55 3.67
N HIS A 482 14.22 -12.43 4.28
CA HIS A 482 14.35 -13.89 4.09
C HIS A 482 13.95 -14.35 2.68
N ARG A 483 12.93 -13.76 2.05
CA ARG A 483 12.60 -14.01 0.62
C ARG A 483 13.70 -13.52 -0.31
N GLY A 484 14.32 -12.37 -0.03
CA GLY A 484 15.47 -11.84 -0.76
C GLY A 484 16.67 -12.79 -0.68
N ARG A 485 17.11 -13.16 0.53
CA ARG A 485 18.24 -14.09 0.72
C ARG A 485 18.02 -15.48 0.09
N ARG A 486 16.79 -15.99 0.02
CA ARG A 486 16.49 -17.28 -0.64
C ARG A 486 16.57 -17.25 -2.18
N LYS A 487 16.78 -16.10 -2.81
CA LYS A 487 17.11 -15.99 -4.25
C LYS A 487 18.62 -15.88 -4.53
N ALA A 488 19.48 -15.87 -3.51
CA ALA A 488 20.92 -15.65 -3.65
C ALA A 488 21.75 -16.92 -3.34
N THR A 489 21.70 -17.89 -4.25
CA THR A 489 22.69 -18.99 -4.37
C THR A 489 23.00 -19.22 -5.85
N PRO A 490 24.23 -19.62 -6.21
CA PRO A 490 24.91 -19.02 -7.36
C PRO A 490 24.79 -19.79 -8.67
N PHE A 491 24.98 -19.03 -9.75
CA PHE A 491 25.68 -19.44 -10.97
C PHE A 491 26.85 -18.47 -11.16
#